data_AF-A0A820DCA2-F1
#
_entry.id   AF-A0A820DCA2-F1
#
_cell.length_a   1.000
_cell.length_b   1.000
_cell.length_c   1.000
_cell.angle_alpha   90.00
_cell.angle_beta   90.00
_cell.angle_gamma   90.00
#
_symmetry.space_group_name_H-M   'P 1'
#
loop_
_entity.id
_entity.type
_entity.pdbx_description
1 polymer ?
#
loop_
_entity_poly.entity_id
_entity_poly.type
_entity_poly.pdbx_seq_one_letter_code
_entity_poly.pdbx_strand_id
1 'polypeptide(L)'
;MNMSEHSDEFKQWSKTFIEIRIPSPILELGIHVYDTPGLLGSDAPILRENLLALVATVRPTLVFLYDNPTGSDDSRKYYEELKLAPRSHSMGADIFFLNTKADVAVIRRDANNNDDDEILLNRERLRCYDFLMKIDEMKGDVHHRIEHNEAPSFNKCYSFDIFSNVAPKDPMEQAMKRHAIDRIIHFAAEHDLRLTKYVINIVHTAIDAFFDFILVTNRRSLVEWNRLRDDALEWGESFFRQYRSIVDKIANEANRRLPQRFREKRPDIETRAIKDCETRGIQWDERLEIP
;
A
#
# COMPACT_ATOMS: atom_id res chain seq x y z
N MET A 1 13.03 -21.87 26.34
CA MET A 1 12.04 -21.39 27.33
C MET A 1 10.79 -21.09 26.54
N ASN A 2 9.74 -21.90 26.65
CA ASN A 2 8.49 -21.70 25.89
C ASN A 2 7.62 -20.69 26.64
N MET A 3 7.77 -19.40 26.32
CA MET A 3 6.81 -18.38 26.73
C MET A 3 5.53 -18.58 25.91
N SER A 4 4.36 -18.58 26.56
CA SER A 4 3.10 -18.61 25.83
C SER A 4 2.89 -17.27 25.11
N GLU A 5 2.40 -17.30 23.87
CA GLU A 5 2.11 -16.12 23.06
C GLU A 5 1.05 -15.19 23.67
N HIS A 6 0.32 -15.69 24.68
CA HIS A 6 -0.68 -14.94 25.43
C HIS A 6 -0.16 -14.34 26.74
N SER A 7 1.08 -14.65 27.14
CA SER A 7 1.68 -14.05 28.34
C SER A 7 1.91 -12.56 28.15
N ASP A 8 1.69 -11.77 29.20
CA ASP A 8 1.96 -10.34 29.18
C ASP A 8 3.46 -10.04 29.01
N GLU A 9 4.32 -10.96 29.45
CA GLU A 9 5.76 -10.94 29.18
C GLU A 9 6.07 -10.97 27.68
N PHE A 10 5.39 -11.84 26.91
CA PHE A 10 5.55 -11.89 25.45
C PHE A 10 5.05 -10.60 24.78
N LYS A 11 3.91 -10.07 25.22
CA LYS A 11 3.39 -8.79 24.70
C LYS A 11 4.34 -7.62 24.98
N GLN A 12 4.99 -7.62 26.14
CA GLN A 12 5.96 -6.58 26.48
C GLN A 12 7.26 -6.75 25.67
N TRP A 13 7.77 -7.98 25.58
CA TRP A 13 8.95 -8.30 24.79
C TRP A 13 8.78 -7.95 23.30
N SER A 14 7.65 -8.33 22.71
CA SER A 14 7.35 -8.08 21.28
C SER A 14 7.25 -6.60 20.90
N LYS A 15 7.10 -5.70 21.88
CA LYS A 15 7.11 -4.23 21.68
C LYS A 15 8.51 -3.61 21.80
N THR A 16 9.52 -4.41 22.15
CA THR A 16 10.88 -3.93 22.38
C THR A 16 11.60 -3.79 21.05
N PHE A 17 12.08 -2.57 20.75
CA PHE A 17 12.96 -2.31 19.61
C PHE A 17 14.43 -2.47 20.01
N ILE A 18 15.21 -3.09 19.14
CA ILE A 18 16.67 -3.18 19.28
C ILE A 18 17.29 -2.19 18.32
N GLU A 19 17.99 -1.19 18.85
CA GLU A 19 18.77 -0.25 18.04
C GLU A 19 20.20 -0.78 17.87
N ILE A 20 20.62 -0.97 16.61
CA ILE A 20 21.99 -1.36 16.27
C ILE A 20 22.63 -0.17 15.54
N ARG A 21 23.77 0.30 16.07
CA ARG A 21 24.54 1.38 15.44
C ARG A 21 25.71 0.78 14.67
N ILE A 22 25.67 0.95 13.35
CA ILE A 22 26.70 0.45 12.44
C ILE A 22 27.43 1.67 11.85
N PRO A 23 28.76 1.76 11.95
CA PRO A 23 29.52 2.82 11.28
C PRO A 23 29.51 2.58 9.77
N SER A 24 28.60 3.25 9.08
CA SER A 24 28.40 3.12 7.63
C SER A 24 28.22 4.51 7.02
N PRO A 25 29.02 4.90 6.02
CA PRO A 25 28.86 6.19 5.34
C PRO A 25 27.46 6.42 4.76
N ILE A 26 26.75 5.33 4.40
CA ILE A 26 25.37 5.40 3.92
C ILE A 26 24.40 5.76 5.05
N LEU A 27 24.59 5.17 6.24
CA LEU A 27 23.73 5.46 7.39
C LEU A 27 23.99 6.85 7.99
N GLU A 28 25.20 7.40 7.80
CA GLU A 28 25.53 8.78 8.17
C GLU A 28 24.70 9.82 7.41
N LEU A 29 24.08 9.44 6.29
CA LEU A 29 23.15 10.29 5.53
C LEU A 29 21.78 10.46 6.22
N GLY A 30 21.59 9.92 7.43
CA GLY A 30 20.32 9.95 8.15
C GLY A 30 19.35 8.85 7.73
N ILE A 31 19.86 7.78 7.10
CA ILE A 31 19.05 6.62 6.71
C ILE A 31 18.88 5.70 7.93
N HIS A 32 17.63 5.46 8.31
CA HIS A 32 17.26 4.50 9.34
C HIS A 32 16.66 3.25 8.70
N VAL A 33 17.24 2.09 9.00
CA VAL A 33 16.76 0.80 8.50
C VAL A 33 16.04 0.07 9.63
N TYR A 34 14.79 -0.30 9.39
CA TYR A 34 13.97 -1.08 10.31
C TYR A 34 13.86 -2.48 9.74
N ASP A 35 14.65 -3.40 10.28
CA ASP A 35 14.46 -4.82 10.00
C ASP A 35 13.28 -5.35 10.81
N THR A 36 12.42 -6.12 10.17
CA THR A 36 11.17 -6.61 10.77
C THR A 36 11.15 -8.12 10.72
N PRO A 37 10.64 -8.80 11.76
CA PRO A 37 10.48 -10.25 11.69
C PRO A 37 9.62 -10.62 10.48
N GLY A 38 9.98 -11.70 9.79
CA GLY A 38 9.09 -12.29 8.81
C GLY A 38 7.81 -12.74 9.50
N LEU A 39 6.66 -12.39 8.92
CA LEU A 39 5.35 -12.72 9.49
C LEU A 39 4.68 -13.80 8.67
N LEU A 40 4.33 -14.89 9.35
CA LEU A 40 3.50 -15.97 8.85
C LEU A 40 2.05 -15.76 9.27
N GLY A 41 1.09 -16.33 8.52
CA GLY A 41 -0.33 -16.23 8.89
C GLY A 41 -0.66 -16.86 10.24
N SER A 42 0.19 -17.77 10.74
CA SER A 42 0.07 -18.43 12.04
C SER A 42 0.68 -17.64 13.20
N ASP A 43 1.38 -16.53 12.94
CA ASP A 43 2.08 -15.80 14.00
C ASP A 43 1.13 -15.09 14.95
N ALA A 44 1.60 -14.86 16.18
CA ALA A 44 0.84 -14.16 17.20
C ALA A 44 0.36 -12.78 16.70
N PRO A 45 -0.95 -12.46 16.81
CA PRO A 45 -1.52 -11.21 16.27
C PRO A 45 -0.81 -9.93 16.73
N ILE A 46 -0.25 -9.94 17.94
CA ILE A 46 0.49 -8.82 18.51
C ILE A 46 1.72 -8.42 17.69
N LEU A 47 2.40 -9.36 17.02
CA LEU A 47 3.57 -9.07 16.19
C LEU A 47 3.17 -8.23 14.98
N ARG A 48 2.06 -8.61 14.36
CA ARG A 48 1.45 -7.85 13.27
C ARG A 48 0.97 -6.48 13.73
N GLU A 49 0.28 -6.39 14.87
CA GLU A 49 -0.17 -5.11 15.43
C GLU A 49 1.00 -4.16 15.70
N ASN A 50 2.09 -4.67 16.27
CA ASN A 50 3.29 -3.89 16.53
C ASN A 50 3.94 -3.37 15.24
N LEU A 51 4.02 -4.19 14.19
CA LEU A 51 4.54 -3.74 12.90
C LEU A 51 3.63 -2.69 12.26
N LEU A 52 2.32 -2.90 12.24
CA LEU A 52 1.38 -1.90 11.71
C LEU A 52 1.45 -0.58 12.50
N ALA A 53 1.62 -0.64 13.83
CA ALA A 53 1.81 0.53 14.68
C ALA A 53 3.14 1.25 14.39
N LEU A 54 4.23 0.50 14.16
CA LEU A 54 5.52 1.05 13.74
C LEU A 54 5.39 1.79 12.40
N VAL A 55 4.80 1.14 11.40
CA VAL A 55 4.60 1.72 10.06
C VAL A 55 3.74 2.98 10.14
N ALA A 56 2.67 2.98 10.94
CA ALA A 56 1.82 4.14 11.13
C ALA A 56 2.55 5.31 11.83
N THR A 57 3.45 5.01 12.76
CA THR A 57 4.19 5.99 13.56
C THR A 57 5.37 6.59 12.81
N VAL A 58 6.23 5.74 12.25
CA VAL A 58 7.47 6.16 11.57
C VAL A 58 7.18 6.58 10.13
N ARG A 59 6.15 6.01 9.49
CA ARG A 59 5.80 6.23 8.08
C ARG A 59 6.99 5.99 7.13
N PRO A 60 7.65 4.83 7.22
CA PRO A 60 8.84 4.56 6.42
C PRO A 60 8.46 4.34 4.95
N THR A 61 9.44 4.53 4.06
CA THR A 61 9.45 3.85 2.77
C THR A 61 9.50 2.34 3.01
N LEU A 62 8.51 1.61 2.51
CA LEU A 62 8.44 0.16 2.70
C LEU A 62 9.22 -0.54 1.59
N VAL A 63 10.13 -1.44 1.96
CA VAL A 63 10.78 -2.34 1.00
C VAL A 63 10.16 -3.73 1.18
N PHE A 64 9.31 -4.12 0.23
CA PHE A 64 8.65 -5.42 0.24
C PHE A 64 9.55 -6.47 -0.41
N LEU A 65 10.19 -7.28 0.44
CA LEU A 65 11.04 -8.39 0.02
C LEU A 65 10.17 -9.58 -0.39
N TYR A 66 10.39 -10.11 -1.59
CA TYR A 66 9.66 -11.28 -2.05
C TYR A 66 10.55 -12.29 -2.78
N ASP A 67 10.20 -13.56 -2.60
CA ASP A 67 10.97 -14.69 -3.11
C ASP A 67 10.54 -15.11 -4.51
N ASN A 68 9.22 -15.16 -4.74
CA ASN A 68 8.65 -15.62 -6.00
C ASN A 68 7.39 -14.80 -6.33
N PRO A 69 7.14 -14.51 -7.61
CA PRO A 69 6.13 -13.55 -8.03
C PRO A 69 4.70 -14.07 -8.02
N THR A 70 4.46 -15.26 -7.50
CA THR A 70 3.09 -15.73 -7.21
C THR A 70 2.66 -15.37 -5.80
N GLY A 71 3.60 -15.06 -4.89
CA GLY A 71 3.33 -14.89 -3.46
C GLY A 71 2.72 -16.13 -2.80
N SER A 72 2.82 -16.26 -1.48
CA SER A 72 1.85 -17.08 -0.74
C SER A 72 0.59 -16.24 -0.52
N ASP A 73 -0.57 -16.86 -0.29
CA ASP A 73 -1.78 -16.12 0.07
C ASP A 73 -1.57 -15.28 1.35
N ASP A 74 -0.74 -15.77 2.28
CA ASP A 74 -0.30 -15.03 3.47
C ASP A 74 0.48 -13.76 3.10
N SER A 75 1.42 -13.84 2.15
CA SER A 75 2.19 -12.68 1.68
C SER A 75 1.29 -11.61 1.05
N ARG A 76 0.24 -12.01 0.32
CA ARG A 76 -0.73 -11.07 -0.28
C ARG A 76 -1.58 -10.40 0.79
N LYS A 77 -2.13 -11.17 1.72
CA LYS A 77 -2.90 -10.62 2.84
C LYS A 77 -2.06 -9.65 3.67
N TYR A 78 -0.81 -10.01 3.93
CA TYR A 78 0.10 -9.17 4.69
C TYR A 78 0.43 -7.85 3.96
N TYR A 79 0.67 -7.95 2.65
CA TYR A 79 0.84 -6.79 1.78
C TYR A 79 -0.35 -5.82 1.83
N GLU A 80 -1.58 -6.33 1.73
CA GLU A 80 -2.79 -5.51 1.80
C GLU A 80 -2.90 -4.76 3.14
N GLU A 81 -2.55 -5.44 4.24
CA GLU A 81 -2.61 -4.86 5.57
C GLU A 81 -1.55 -3.76 5.76
N LEU A 82 -0.32 -4.00 5.29
CA LEU A 82 0.74 -2.98 5.29
C LEU A 82 0.37 -1.77 4.45
N LYS A 83 -0.20 -1.98 3.27
CA LYS A 83 -0.68 -0.90 2.39
C LYS A 83 -1.75 -0.03 3.07
N LEU A 84 -2.57 -0.64 3.92
CA LEU A 84 -3.65 0.02 4.65
C LEU A 84 -3.22 0.60 5.99
N ALA A 85 -1.99 0.37 6.46
CA ALA A 85 -1.52 0.90 7.74
C ALA A 85 -1.36 2.44 7.75
N PRO A 86 -0.83 3.11 6.70
CA PRO A 86 -0.54 4.55 6.73
C PRO A 86 -1.74 5.49 6.50
N ARG A 87 -2.97 5.05 6.81
CA ARG A 87 -4.29 5.63 6.41
C ARG A 87 -4.56 7.13 6.66
N SER A 88 -3.62 7.92 7.17
CA SER A 88 -3.83 9.34 7.45
C SER A 88 -3.57 10.29 6.27
N HIS A 89 -3.01 9.84 5.15
CA HIS A 89 -2.77 10.70 3.97
C HIS A 89 -3.32 10.09 2.69
N SER A 90 -3.81 10.94 1.80
CA SER A 90 -4.31 10.57 0.46
C SER A 90 -3.25 9.97 -0.48
N MET A 91 -2.00 9.84 -0.03
CA MET A 91 -0.88 9.37 -0.84
C MET A 91 -0.56 7.87 -0.70
N GLY A 92 -1.23 7.13 0.21
CA GLY A 92 -0.99 5.70 0.38
C GLY A 92 0.40 5.38 0.97
N ALA A 93 0.75 4.09 1.04
CA ALA A 93 2.08 3.64 1.43
C ALA A 93 3.01 3.57 0.21
N ASP A 94 4.20 4.15 0.29
CA ASP A 94 5.21 4.01 -0.76
C ASP A 94 5.98 2.71 -0.59
N ILE A 95 5.62 1.72 -1.43
CA ILE A 95 6.20 0.38 -1.41
C ILE A 95 7.15 0.21 -2.59
N PHE A 96 8.39 -0.16 -2.29
CA PHE A 96 9.39 -0.63 -3.24
C PHE A 96 9.44 -2.16 -3.20
N PHE A 97 9.28 -2.81 -4.34
CA PHE A 97 9.31 -4.26 -4.47
C PHE A 97 10.73 -4.73 -4.76
N LEU A 98 11.26 -5.63 -3.94
CA LEU A 98 12.60 -6.18 -4.14
C LEU A 98 12.53 -7.70 -4.24
N ASN A 99 12.83 -8.25 -5.41
CA ASN A 99 12.94 -9.69 -5.56
C ASN A 99 14.31 -10.16 -5.04
N THR A 100 14.36 -11.05 -4.05
CA THR A 100 15.62 -11.42 -3.39
C THR A 100 16.23 -12.75 -3.86
N LYS A 101 15.58 -13.44 -4.80
CA LYS A 101 15.99 -14.76 -5.32
C LYS A 101 16.57 -14.71 -6.74
N ALA A 102 17.00 -13.54 -7.19
CA ALA A 102 17.65 -13.37 -8.48
C ALA A 102 19.15 -13.68 -8.38
N ASP A 103 19.48 -14.96 -8.19
CA ASP A 103 20.87 -15.39 -8.05
C ASP A 103 21.61 -15.36 -9.39
N VAL A 104 22.75 -14.66 -9.43
CA VAL A 104 23.57 -14.50 -10.64
C VAL A 104 24.00 -15.84 -11.25
N ALA A 105 24.29 -16.83 -10.42
CA ALA A 105 24.62 -18.18 -10.88
C ALA A 105 23.47 -18.86 -11.65
N VAL A 106 22.22 -18.57 -11.26
CA VAL A 106 21.02 -19.06 -11.97
C VAL A 106 20.83 -18.26 -13.26
N ILE A 107 20.93 -16.93 -13.19
CA ILE A 107 20.79 -16.04 -14.36
C ILE A 107 21.77 -16.43 -15.46
N ARG A 108 23.03 -16.71 -15.11
CA ARG A 108 24.07 -17.13 -16.07
C ARG A 108 23.88 -18.55 -16.61
N ARG A 109 23.27 -19.45 -15.85
CA ARG A 109 22.97 -20.81 -16.34
C ARG A 109 21.99 -20.77 -17.53
N ASP A 110 21.09 -19.81 -17.50
CA ASP A 110 20.06 -19.61 -18.52
C ASP A 110 20.49 -18.61 -19.62
N ALA A 111 21.77 -18.18 -19.61
CA ALA A 111 22.33 -17.22 -20.56
C ALA A 111 22.84 -17.89 -21.85
N ASN A 112 22.79 -17.16 -22.96
CA ASN A 112 23.58 -17.56 -24.13
C ASN A 112 25.04 -17.15 -23.93
N ASN A 113 25.98 -17.88 -24.53
CA ASN A 113 27.44 -17.66 -24.35
C ASN A 113 27.96 -16.26 -24.75
N ASN A 114 27.14 -15.40 -25.38
CA ASN A 114 27.53 -14.08 -25.89
C ASN A 114 26.80 -12.92 -25.19
N ASP A 115 25.95 -13.17 -24.19
CA ASP A 115 25.19 -12.12 -23.53
C ASP A 115 26.09 -11.37 -22.53
N ASP A 116 26.06 -10.03 -22.58
CA ASP A 116 26.71 -9.17 -21.57
C ASP A 116 25.95 -9.24 -20.23
N ASP A 117 26.65 -9.09 -19.12
CA ASP A 117 26.11 -9.16 -17.76
C ASP A 117 24.96 -8.13 -17.56
N GLU A 118 25.07 -6.93 -18.16
CA GLU A 118 24.01 -5.92 -18.09
C GLU A 118 22.74 -6.35 -18.83
N ILE A 119 22.88 -6.99 -20.00
CA ILE A 119 21.76 -7.53 -20.78
C ILE A 119 21.08 -8.65 -19.99
N LEU A 120 21.86 -9.52 -19.35
CA LEU A 120 21.34 -10.60 -18.52
C LEU A 120 20.55 -10.08 -17.31
N LEU A 121 21.10 -9.10 -16.59
CA LEU A 121 20.39 -8.47 -15.46
C LEU A 121 19.10 -7.80 -15.92
N ASN A 122 19.11 -7.06 -17.04
CA ASN A 122 17.92 -6.39 -17.54
C ASN A 122 16.84 -7.37 -18.01
N ARG A 123 17.24 -8.48 -18.65
CA ARG A 123 16.32 -9.57 -19.00
C ARG A 123 15.66 -10.17 -17.76
N GLU A 124 16.45 -10.40 -16.71
CA GLU A 124 15.94 -10.95 -15.46
C GLU A 124 15.02 -9.98 -14.71
N ARG A 125 15.37 -8.68 -14.70
CA ARG A 125 14.49 -7.63 -14.15
C ARG A 125 13.15 -7.60 -14.86
N LEU A 126 13.15 -7.58 -16.20
CA LEU A 126 11.91 -7.59 -16.97
C LEU A 126 11.08 -8.84 -16.67
N ARG A 127 11.73 -10.01 -16.62
CA ARG A 127 11.08 -11.27 -16.27
C ARG A 127 10.39 -11.18 -14.90
N CYS A 128 11.11 -10.77 -13.86
CA CYS A 128 10.56 -10.63 -12.50
C CYS A 128 9.50 -9.54 -12.38
N TYR A 129 9.63 -8.46 -13.16
CA TYR A 129 8.63 -7.39 -13.26
C TYR A 129 7.32 -7.91 -13.87
N ASP A 130 7.36 -8.55 -15.05
CA ASP A 130 6.18 -9.11 -15.73
C ASP A 130 5.41 -10.12 -14.86
N PHE A 131 6.15 -10.73 -13.96
CA PHE A 131 5.70 -11.67 -12.98
C PHE A 131 4.99 -11.00 -11.80
N LEU A 132 5.60 -9.96 -11.19
CA LEU A 132 4.95 -9.10 -10.19
C LEU A 132 3.64 -8.51 -10.74
N MET A 133 3.64 -8.18 -12.02
CA MET A 133 2.53 -7.62 -12.77
C MET A 133 1.32 -8.53 -12.97
N LYS A 134 1.44 -9.82 -12.64
CA LYS A 134 0.34 -10.80 -12.64
C LYS A 134 -0.41 -10.84 -11.30
N ILE A 135 0.09 -10.17 -10.26
CA ILE A 135 -0.58 -10.06 -8.96
C ILE A 135 -1.41 -8.77 -8.97
N ASP A 136 -2.73 -8.90 -9.10
CA ASP A 136 -3.65 -7.77 -9.24
C ASP A 136 -3.56 -6.80 -8.04
N GLU A 137 -3.35 -7.31 -6.83
CA GLU A 137 -3.27 -6.53 -5.60
C GLU A 137 -2.02 -5.61 -5.58
N MET A 138 -0.89 -6.09 -6.12
CA MET A 138 0.39 -5.38 -6.12
C MET A 138 0.54 -4.47 -7.35
N LYS A 139 -0.08 -4.86 -8.47
CA LYS A 139 -0.06 -4.11 -9.73
C LYS A 139 -0.45 -2.64 -9.55
N GLY A 140 -1.46 -2.35 -8.72
CA GLY A 140 -1.93 -0.99 -8.48
C GLY A 140 -0.83 -0.06 -7.95
N ASP A 141 0.04 -0.55 -7.08
CA ASP A 141 1.04 0.28 -6.40
C ASP A 141 2.35 0.39 -7.20
N VAL A 142 2.64 -0.61 -8.04
CA VAL A 142 3.65 -0.50 -9.09
C VAL A 142 3.25 0.57 -10.12
N HIS A 143 1.95 0.83 -10.30
CA HIS A 143 1.39 1.60 -11.42
C HIS A 143 0.89 2.98 -11.08
N HIS A 144 0.69 3.29 -9.80
CA HIS A 144 0.13 4.57 -9.35
C HIS A 144 0.98 5.81 -9.77
N ARG A 145 2.08 5.59 -10.49
CA ARG A 145 3.07 6.59 -10.92
C ARG A 145 3.11 6.83 -12.43
N ILE A 146 2.34 6.07 -13.21
CA ILE A 146 2.25 6.27 -14.66
C ILE A 146 1.13 7.29 -14.89
N GLU A 147 1.46 8.45 -15.46
CA GLU A 147 0.50 9.47 -15.84
C GLU A 147 -0.62 8.84 -16.71
N HIS A 148 -1.85 9.29 -16.48
CA HIS A 148 -3.06 8.65 -17.01
C HIS A 148 -2.94 8.36 -18.53
N ASN A 149 -2.96 7.06 -18.88
CA ASN A 149 -3.08 6.42 -20.20
C ASN A 149 -1.84 5.77 -20.81
N GLU A 150 -0.69 5.72 -20.14
CA GLU A 150 0.43 4.94 -20.69
C GLU A 150 0.41 3.48 -20.24
N ALA A 151 0.79 2.58 -21.15
CA ALA A 151 0.91 1.18 -20.83
C ALA A 151 2.06 0.94 -19.83
N PRO A 152 1.90 -0.01 -18.89
CA PRO A 152 2.94 -0.39 -17.96
C PRO A 152 4.23 -0.78 -18.66
N SER A 153 5.36 -0.22 -18.23
CA SER A 153 6.67 -0.64 -18.74
C SER A 153 7.71 -0.63 -17.64
N PHE A 154 8.59 -1.63 -17.64
CA PHE A 154 9.70 -1.73 -16.70
C PHE A 154 10.60 -0.49 -16.73
N ASN A 155 10.84 0.08 -17.92
CA ASN A 155 11.68 1.28 -18.09
C ASN A 155 11.12 2.53 -17.38
N LYS A 156 9.82 2.54 -17.05
CA LYS A 156 9.15 3.62 -16.31
C LYS A 156 8.82 3.20 -14.87
N CYS A 157 9.20 2.00 -14.45
CA CYS A 157 8.98 1.52 -13.10
C CYS A 157 10.15 1.93 -12.21
N TYR A 158 9.87 2.75 -11.20
CA TYR A 158 10.85 3.16 -10.18
C TYR A 158 10.70 2.41 -8.86
N SER A 159 9.66 1.59 -8.72
CA SER A 159 9.27 0.94 -7.47
C SER A 159 9.66 -0.54 -7.40
N PHE A 160 10.60 -0.99 -8.23
CA PHE A 160 10.96 -2.40 -8.34
C PHE A 160 12.44 -2.58 -8.69
N ASP A 161 13.10 -3.60 -8.12
CA ASP A 161 14.36 -4.15 -8.63
C ASP A 161 14.57 -5.61 -8.16
N ILE A 162 15.67 -6.21 -8.57
CA ILE A 162 16.14 -7.53 -8.15
C ILE A 162 17.39 -7.42 -7.28
N PHE A 163 17.58 -8.39 -6.40
CA PHE A 163 18.69 -8.50 -5.46
C PHE A 163 19.06 -9.97 -5.29
N SER A 164 20.35 -10.25 -5.05
CA SER A 164 20.80 -11.59 -4.62
C SER A 164 21.26 -11.55 -3.18
N ASN A 165 20.82 -12.53 -2.42
CA ASN A 165 21.23 -12.72 -1.03
C ASN A 165 22.63 -13.34 -0.89
N VAL A 166 23.27 -13.73 -1.99
CA VAL A 166 24.62 -14.32 -1.99
C VAL A 166 25.67 -13.23 -1.75
N ALA A 167 26.71 -13.52 -0.95
CA ALA A 167 27.81 -12.59 -0.74
C ALA A 167 28.46 -12.21 -2.09
N PRO A 168 28.72 -10.92 -2.36
CA PRO A 168 29.03 -10.45 -3.70
C PRO A 168 30.47 -10.80 -4.09
N LYS A 169 30.65 -12.00 -4.64
CA LYS A 169 31.94 -12.51 -5.11
C LYS A 169 32.16 -12.20 -6.58
N ASP A 170 31.07 -12.02 -7.32
CA ASP A 170 31.09 -11.71 -8.75
C ASP A 170 30.85 -10.21 -9.02
N PRO A 171 31.51 -9.60 -10.02
CA PRO A 171 31.25 -8.21 -10.42
C PRO A 171 29.77 -7.93 -10.76
N MET A 172 29.07 -8.89 -11.38
CA MET A 172 27.65 -8.78 -11.71
C MET A 172 26.80 -8.74 -10.44
N GLU A 173 27.14 -9.52 -9.41
CA GLU A 173 26.46 -9.47 -8.11
C GLU A 173 26.68 -8.11 -7.42
N GLN A 174 27.90 -7.58 -7.48
CA GLN A 174 28.21 -6.25 -6.93
C GLN A 174 27.41 -5.16 -7.65
N ALA A 175 27.37 -5.20 -8.98
CA ALA A 175 26.63 -4.26 -9.81
C ALA A 175 25.13 -4.33 -9.53
N MET A 176 24.55 -5.54 -9.47
CA MET A 176 23.13 -5.74 -9.14
C MET A 176 22.78 -5.15 -7.78
N LYS A 177 23.57 -5.46 -6.73
CA LYS A 177 23.31 -4.95 -5.38
C LYS A 177 23.42 -3.43 -5.31
N ARG A 178 24.46 -2.87 -5.91
CA ARG A 178 24.65 -1.41 -5.96
C ARG A 178 23.46 -0.73 -6.64
N HIS A 179 23.05 -1.24 -7.80
CA HIS A 179 21.93 -0.68 -8.55
C HIS A 179 20.61 -0.75 -7.77
N ALA A 180 20.34 -1.88 -7.11
CA ALA A 180 19.14 -2.03 -6.28
C ALA A 180 19.13 -1.04 -5.10
N ILE A 181 20.26 -0.88 -4.40
CA ILE A 181 20.39 0.09 -3.31
C ILE A 181 20.20 1.52 -3.83
N ASP A 182 20.86 1.88 -4.93
CA ASP A 182 20.76 3.22 -5.53
C ASP A 182 19.29 3.53 -5.93
N ARG A 183 18.57 2.54 -6.47
CA ARG A 183 17.14 2.68 -6.81
C ARG A 183 16.24 2.82 -5.58
N ILE A 184 16.50 2.09 -4.51
CA ILE A 184 15.76 2.23 -3.25
C ILE A 184 15.96 3.63 -2.66
N ILE A 185 17.22 4.11 -2.63
CA ILE A 185 17.54 5.46 -2.14
C ILE A 185 16.85 6.52 -3.00
N HIS A 186 16.92 6.40 -4.32
CA HIS A 186 16.27 7.32 -5.23
C HIS A 186 14.75 7.34 -5.04
N PHE A 187 14.14 6.16 -4.92
CA PHE A 187 12.71 6.02 -4.67
C PHE A 187 12.27 6.68 -3.36
N ALA A 188 13.03 6.48 -2.28
CA ALA A 188 12.76 7.11 -0.99
C ALA A 188 12.91 8.64 -1.06
N ALA A 189 13.97 9.13 -1.68
CA ALA A 189 14.18 10.58 -1.85
C ALA A 189 13.08 11.24 -2.71
N GLU A 190 12.65 10.59 -3.80
CA GLU A 190 11.53 11.08 -4.61
C GLU A 190 10.21 11.07 -3.85
N HIS A 191 9.99 10.07 -2.99
CA HIS A 191 8.84 10.06 -2.10
C HIS A 191 8.83 11.28 -1.16
N ASP A 192 9.94 11.55 -0.47
CA ASP A 192 10.03 12.68 0.46
C ASP A 192 9.86 14.03 -0.24
N LEU A 193 10.42 14.16 -1.45
CA LEU A 193 10.22 15.34 -2.29
C LEU A 193 8.76 15.53 -2.70
N ARG A 194 8.04 14.45 -3.01
CA ARG A 194 6.61 14.51 -3.35
C ARG A 194 5.77 14.90 -2.16
N LEU A 195 6.03 14.32 -0.98
CA LEU A 195 5.35 14.70 0.25
C LEU A 195 5.57 16.19 0.55
N THR A 196 6.81 16.66 0.40
CA THR A 196 7.16 18.08 0.55
C THR A 196 6.39 18.95 -0.43
N LYS A 197 6.37 18.60 -1.73
CA LYS A 197 5.62 19.34 -2.76
C LYS A 197 4.11 19.37 -2.46
N TYR A 198 3.55 18.25 -2.02
CA TYR A 198 2.14 18.17 -1.65
C TYR A 198 1.80 19.09 -0.48
N VAL A 199 2.61 19.06 0.59
CA VAL A 199 2.45 19.95 1.74
C VAL A 199 2.60 21.42 1.33
N ILE A 200 3.62 21.76 0.52
CA ILE A 200 3.81 23.11 -0.02
C ILE A 200 2.57 23.58 -0.77
N ASN A 201 2.01 22.74 -1.66
CA ASN A 201 0.82 23.09 -2.43
C ASN A 201 -0.41 23.35 -1.54
N ILE A 202 -0.61 22.55 -0.48
CA ILE A 202 -1.69 22.77 0.48
C ILE A 202 -1.48 24.09 1.22
N VAL A 203 -0.27 24.32 1.74
CA VAL A 203 0.06 25.52 2.51
C VAL A 203 -0.08 26.77 1.64
N HIS A 204 0.45 26.76 0.42
CA HIS A 204 0.30 27.86 -0.53
C HIS A 204 -1.18 28.15 -0.80
N THR A 205 -1.98 27.13 -1.10
CA THR A 205 -3.41 27.29 -1.34
C THR A 205 -4.13 27.91 -0.13
N ALA A 206 -3.76 27.50 1.09
CA ALA A 206 -4.33 28.06 2.31
C ALA A 206 -3.90 29.52 2.55
N ILE A 207 -2.64 29.86 2.26
CA ILE A 207 -2.13 31.23 2.35
C ILE A 207 -2.86 32.13 1.34
N ASP A 208 -2.98 31.71 0.08
CA ASP A 208 -3.68 32.46 -0.95
C ASP A 208 -5.14 32.68 -0.56
N ALA A 209 -5.84 31.63 -0.10
CA ALA A 209 -7.21 31.73 0.38
C ALA A 209 -7.36 32.69 1.57
N PHE A 210 -6.39 32.74 2.48
CA PHE A 210 -6.38 33.68 3.60
C PHE A 210 -6.22 35.14 3.14
N PHE A 211 -5.31 35.40 2.19
CA PHE A 211 -5.13 36.74 1.63
C PHE A 211 -6.32 37.18 0.80
N ASP A 212 -6.89 36.29 -0.02
CA ASP A 212 -8.13 36.53 -0.75
C ASP A 212 -9.27 36.88 0.22
N PHE A 213 -9.40 36.11 1.31
CA PHE A 213 -10.36 36.43 2.36
C PHE A 213 -10.12 37.85 2.89
N ILE A 214 -8.92 38.18 3.38
CA ILE A 214 -8.61 39.52 3.90
C ILE A 214 -8.93 40.64 2.90
N LEU A 215 -8.53 40.48 1.64
CA LEU A 215 -8.76 41.46 0.58
C LEU A 215 -10.24 41.69 0.33
N VAL A 216 -10.99 40.60 0.29
CA VAL A 216 -12.43 40.60 0.10
C VAL A 216 -13.15 41.20 1.31
N THR A 217 -12.66 40.96 2.52
CA THR A 217 -13.32 41.37 3.77
C THR A 217 -13.03 42.82 4.17
N ASN A 218 -11.80 43.31 3.95
CA ASN A 218 -11.38 44.65 4.38
C ASN A 218 -11.96 45.79 3.51
N ARG A 219 -12.50 45.48 2.33
CA ARG A 219 -13.09 46.48 1.41
C ARG A 219 -14.61 46.55 1.48
N ARG A 220 -15.24 45.72 2.30
CA ARG A 220 -16.70 45.61 2.36
C ARG A 220 -17.30 46.53 3.41
N SER A 221 -18.33 47.26 2.99
CA SER A 221 -19.24 47.96 3.87
C SER A 221 -20.06 46.98 4.73
N LEU A 222 -20.64 47.47 5.82
CA LEU A 222 -21.50 46.67 6.70
C LEU A 222 -22.69 46.04 5.95
N VAL A 223 -23.19 46.70 4.91
CA VAL A 223 -24.29 46.20 4.07
C VAL A 223 -23.84 45.00 3.25
N GLU A 224 -22.66 45.06 2.63
CA GLU A 224 -22.11 43.95 1.85
C GLU A 224 -21.78 42.74 2.74
N TRP A 225 -21.38 42.99 3.98
CA TRP A 225 -21.19 41.94 4.98
C TRP A 225 -22.47 41.22 5.37
N ASN A 226 -23.54 41.97 5.64
CA ASN A 226 -24.85 41.39 5.93
C ASN A 226 -25.37 40.59 4.73
N ARG A 227 -25.19 41.09 3.51
CA ARG A 227 -25.55 40.36 2.30
C ARG A 227 -24.79 39.05 2.17
N LEU A 228 -23.48 39.03 2.42
CA LEU A 228 -22.73 37.77 2.37
C LEU A 228 -23.10 36.79 3.47
N ARG A 229 -23.44 37.28 4.66
CA ARG A 229 -23.97 36.41 5.71
C ARG A 229 -25.26 35.74 5.23
N ASP A 230 -26.17 36.53 4.67
CA ASP A 230 -27.47 36.03 4.20
C ASP A 230 -27.28 35.06 3.02
N ASP A 231 -26.41 35.38 2.06
CA ASP A 231 -26.04 34.48 0.95
C ASP A 231 -25.38 33.18 1.45
N ALA A 232 -24.51 33.25 2.47
CA ALA A 232 -23.86 32.08 3.05
C ALA A 232 -24.84 31.19 3.82
N LEU A 233 -25.80 31.78 4.53
CA LEU A 233 -26.90 31.06 5.17
C LEU A 233 -27.77 30.35 4.12
N GLU A 234 -28.15 31.04 3.06
CA GLU A 234 -28.91 30.47 1.94
C GLU A 234 -28.13 29.33 1.25
N TRP A 235 -26.82 29.51 1.03
CA TRP A 235 -25.96 28.50 0.44
C TRP A 235 -25.86 27.26 1.33
N GLY A 236 -25.70 27.45 2.64
CA GLY A 236 -25.71 26.36 3.62
C GLY A 236 -27.03 25.57 3.60
N GLU A 237 -28.16 26.26 3.62
CA GLU A 237 -29.48 25.61 3.53
C GLU A 237 -29.66 24.85 2.20
N SER A 238 -29.23 25.44 1.09
CA SER A 238 -29.29 24.82 -0.24
C SER A 238 -28.40 23.58 -0.32
N PHE A 239 -27.18 23.65 0.21
CA PHE A 239 -26.26 22.52 0.29
C PHE A 239 -26.87 21.36 1.07
N PHE A 240 -27.37 21.60 2.29
CA PHE A 240 -27.96 20.53 3.11
C PHE A 240 -29.23 19.94 2.48
N ARG A 241 -30.02 20.76 1.78
CA ARG A 241 -31.18 20.28 1.02
C ARG A 241 -30.78 19.37 -0.13
N GLN A 242 -29.77 19.75 -0.91
CA GLN A 242 -29.24 18.93 -2.00
C GLN A 242 -28.58 17.65 -1.47
N TYR A 243 -27.76 17.76 -0.43
CA TYR A 243 -27.13 16.62 0.22
C TYR A 243 -28.18 15.61 0.69
N ARG A 244 -29.24 16.06 1.38
CA ARG A 244 -30.36 15.20 1.79
C ARG A 244 -31.01 14.51 0.59
N SER A 245 -31.30 15.24 -0.48
CA SER A 245 -31.87 14.67 -1.70
C SER A 245 -30.97 13.59 -2.33
N ILE A 246 -29.65 13.81 -2.35
CA ILE A 246 -28.69 12.85 -2.88
C ILE A 246 -28.61 11.62 -1.98
N VAL A 247 -28.50 11.80 -0.67
CA VAL A 247 -28.47 10.70 0.30
C VAL A 247 -29.74 9.87 0.22
N ASP A 248 -30.92 10.50 0.13
CA ASP A 248 -32.19 9.80 -0.04
C ASP A 248 -32.22 8.99 -1.33
N LYS A 249 -31.73 9.55 -2.45
CA LYS A 249 -31.61 8.82 -3.72
C LYS A 249 -30.69 7.61 -3.60
N ILE A 250 -29.53 7.78 -2.97
CA ILE A 250 -28.55 6.69 -2.77
C ILE A 250 -29.15 5.61 -1.86
N ALA A 251 -29.76 6.00 -0.74
CA ALA A 251 -30.38 5.08 0.20
C ALA A 251 -31.53 4.29 -0.45
N ASN A 252 -32.39 4.96 -1.23
CA ASN A 252 -33.45 4.31 -1.98
C ASN A 252 -32.91 3.37 -3.05
N GLU A 253 -31.86 3.76 -3.76
CA GLU A 253 -31.22 2.90 -4.76
C GLU A 253 -30.54 1.68 -4.12
N ALA A 254 -29.87 1.86 -2.99
CA ALA A 254 -29.29 0.78 -2.21
C ALA A 254 -30.37 -0.20 -1.72
N ASN A 255 -31.46 0.32 -1.15
CA ASN A 255 -32.62 -0.48 -0.73
C ASN A 255 -33.28 -1.21 -1.90
N ARG A 256 -33.33 -0.62 -3.09
CA ARG A 256 -33.84 -1.28 -4.30
C ARG A 256 -32.93 -2.41 -4.78
N ARG A 257 -31.61 -2.19 -4.75
CA ARG A 257 -30.61 -3.14 -5.25
C ARG A 257 -30.31 -4.28 -4.29
N LEU A 258 -30.44 -4.08 -2.98
CA LEU A 258 -30.16 -5.10 -1.97
C LEU A 258 -30.98 -6.39 -2.19
N PRO A 259 -32.32 -6.36 -2.28
CA PRO A 259 -33.12 -7.56 -2.54
C PRO A 259 -32.81 -8.22 -3.88
N GLN A 260 -32.46 -7.43 -4.90
CA GLN A 260 -32.07 -7.95 -6.20
C GLN A 260 -30.74 -8.71 -6.10
N ARG A 261 -29.72 -8.11 -5.49
CA ARG A 261 -28.43 -8.77 -5.27
C ARG A 261 -28.55 -10.02 -4.40
N PHE A 262 -29.39 -9.98 -3.37
CA PHE A 262 -29.69 -11.16 -2.56
C PHE A 262 -30.33 -12.26 -3.41
N ARG A 263 -31.30 -11.95 -4.28
CA ARG A 263 -31.88 -12.93 -5.22
C ARG A 263 -30.86 -13.49 -6.19
N GLU A 264 -30.01 -12.65 -6.77
CA GLU A 264 -28.96 -13.06 -7.72
C GLU A 264 -27.89 -13.95 -7.05
N LYS A 265 -27.56 -13.68 -5.78
CA LYS A 265 -26.53 -14.41 -5.03
C LYS A 265 -27.08 -15.57 -4.21
N ARG A 266 -28.40 -15.70 -4.06
CA ARG A 266 -29.07 -16.76 -3.31
C ARG A 266 -28.58 -18.17 -3.72
N PRO A 267 -28.51 -18.53 -5.01
CA PRO A 267 -28.07 -19.88 -5.40
C PRO A 267 -26.65 -20.22 -4.95
N ASP A 268 -25.74 -19.23 -5.01
CA ASP A 268 -24.36 -19.38 -4.58
C ASP A 268 -24.24 -19.49 -3.04
N ILE A 269 -25.06 -18.72 -2.30
CA ILE A 269 -25.14 -18.83 -0.83
C ILE A 269 -25.69 -20.19 -0.43
N GLU A 270 -26.77 -20.66 -1.06
CA GLU A 270 -27.37 -21.98 -0.83
C GLU A 270 -26.36 -23.10 -1.13
N THR A 271 -25.65 -23.00 -2.26
CA THR A 271 -24.60 -23.98 -2.65
C THR A 271 -23.49 -24.05 -1.60
N ARG A 272 -23.02 -22.90 -1.10
CA ARG A 272 -21.98 -22.86 -0.06
C ARG A 272 -22.48 -23.38 1.28
N ALA A 273 -23.72 -23.10 1.63
CA ALA A 273 -24.32 -23.54 2.89
C ALA A 273 -24.57 -25.06 2.89
N ILE A 274 -25.06 -25.63 1.78
CA ILE A 274 -25.19 -27.09 1.60
C ILE A 274 -23.83 -27.77 1.77
N LYS A 275 -22.79 -27.25 1.10
CA LYS A 275 -21.43 -27.81 1.18
C LYS A 275 -20.86 -27.78 2.62
N ASP A 276 -21.12 -26.72 3.38
CA ASP A 276 -20.69 -26.63 4.79
C ASP A 276 -21.47 -27.60 5.68
N CYS A 277 -22.78 -27.74 5.46
CA CYS A 277 -23.62 -28.73 6.17
C CYS A 277 -23.16 -30.18 5.90
N GLU A 278 -22.86 -30.53 4.64
CA GLU A 278 -22.29 -31.82 4.27
C GLU A 278 -20.94 -32.07 4.98
N THR A 279 -20.08 -31.05 5.01
CA THR A 279 -18.77 -31.12 5.68
C THR A 279 -18.91 -31.36 7.18
N ARG A 280 -20.00 -30.87 7.80
CA ARG A 280 -20.28 -31.00 9.24
C ARG A 280 -21.19 -32.17 9.60
N GLY A 281 -21.66 -32.94 8.63
CA GLY A 281 -22.63 -34.03 8.84
C GLY A 281 -24.01 -33.56 9.33
N ILE A 282 -24.38 -32.31 9.03
CA ILE A 282 -25.68 -31.72 9.38
C ILE A 282 -26.61 -31.86 8.17
N GLN A 283 -27.84 -32.32 8.38
CA GLN A 283 -28.84 -32.40 7.32
C GLN A 283 -29.38 -31.00 7.01
N TRP A 284 -29.27 -30.57 5.75
CA TRP A 284 -29.84 -29.31 5.27
C TRP A 284 -31.37 -29.42 5.22
N ASP A 285 -32.09 -28.48 5.87
CA ASP A 285 -33.55 -28.37 5.79
C ASP A 285 -33.89 -27.16 4.90
N GLU A 286 -34.51 -27.42 3.75
CA GLU A 286 -34.88 -26.42 2.75
C GLU A 286 -35.99 -25.45 3.22
N ARG A 287 -36.54 -25.62 4.42
CA ARG A 287 -37.70 -24.87 4.92
C ARG A 287 -37.39 -23.50 5.53
N LEU A 288 -36.19 -22.96 5.36
CA LEU A 288 -35.89 -21.57 5.74
C LEU A 288 -36.44 -20.61 4.68
N GLU A 289 -37.75 -20.36 4.74
CA GLU A 289 -38.34 -19.18 4.11
C GLU A 289 -37.83 -17.94 4.86
N ILE A 290 -36.87 -17.25 4.24
CA ILE A 290 -36.49 -15.90 4.67
C ILE A 290 -37.62 -14.97 4.24
N PRO A 291 -38.31 -14.28 5.16
CA PRO A 291 -39.40 -13.35 4.82
C PRO A 291 -38.93 -12.18 3.95
#